data_AF-A0A089IAV1-F1
#
_entry.id   AF-A0A089IAV1-F1
#
_cell.length_a   1.000
_cell.length_b   1.000
_cell.length_c   1.000
_cell.angle_alpha   90.00
_cell.angle_beta   90.00
_cell.angle_gamma   90.00
#
_symmetry.space_group_name_H-M   'P 1'
#
loop_
_entity.id
_entity.type
_entity.pdbx_description
1 polymer ?
#
loop_
_entity_poly.entity_id
_entity_poly.type
_entity_poly.pdbx_seq_one_letter_code
_entity_poly.pdbx_strand_id
1 'polypeptide(L)'
;MSGEQFSSNAEEIRYYIKQLLQDGAIHGIEEMRSYVERHSSNGANFTTGMYTGAIRDLVRNSGGHYANPVRGGYQLVQEPIVKSAGSELRQNVLTVIDNTCESLTEACTINIIGLSQAELAVANKVADLIAYLKSAADEIRQE
;
A
#
# COMPACT_ATOMS: atom_id res chain seq x y z
N MET A 1 24.65 -12.20 31.10
CA MET A 1 23.73 -11.42 30.23
C MET A 1 22.33 -11.92 30.53
N SER A 2 21.49 -11.08 31.12
CA SER A 2 20.07 -11.39 31.34
C SER A 2 19.38 -11.41 29.98
N GLY A 3 18.98 -12.58 29.50
CA GLY A 3 18.19 -12.69 28.28
C GLY A 3 16.86 -11.98 28.48
N GLU A 4 16.44 -11.17 27.52
CA GLU A 4 15.08 -10.63 27.50
C GLU A 4 14.10 -11.81 27.43
N GLN A 5 13.15 -11.84 28.37
CA GLN A 5 12.15 -12.90 28.41
C GLN A 5 10.91 -12.40 27.68
N PHE A 6 10.65 -12.97 26.50
CA PHE A 6 9.46 -12.68 25.71
C PHE A 6 8.30 -13.59 26.13
N SER A 7 7.09 -13.05 26.16
CA SER A 7 5.87 -13.79 26.48
C SER A 7 5.37 -14.66 25.31
N SER A 8 5.81 -14.37 24.08
CA SER A 8 5.46 -15.13 22.88
C SER A 8 6.45 -14.92 21.73
N ASN A 9 6.49 -15.87 20.78
CA ASN A 9 7.24 -15.73 19.54
C ASN A 9 6.86 -14.46 18.76
N ALA A 10 5.57 -14.10 18.74
CA ALA A 10 5.09 -12.92 18.03
C ALA A 10 5.59 -11.62 18.68
N GLU A 11 5.68 -11.58 20.01
CA GLU A 11 6.27 -10.45 20.73
C GLU A 11 7.76 -10.31 20.41
N GLU A 12 8.51 -11.41 20.47
CA GLU A 12 9.93 -11.44 20.15
C GLU A 12 10.21 -10.97 18.71
N ILE A 13 9.47 -11.49 17.73
CA ILE A 13 9.57 -11.08 16.33
C ILE A 13 9.31 -9.56 16.21
N ARG A 14 8.23 -9.06 16.82
CA ARG A 14 7.91 -7.62 16.78
C ARG A 14 9.01 -6.78 17.42
N TYR A 15 9.58 -7.23 18.53
CA TYR A 15 10.63 -6.50 19.23
C TYR A 15 11.82 -6.21 18.30
N TYR A 16 12.38 -7.23 17.66
CA TYR A 16 13.50 -7.06 16.74
C TYR A 16 13.13 -6.33 15.45
N ILE A 17 11.92 -6.55 14.91
CA ILE A 17 11.45 -5.78 13.75
C ILE A 17 11.32 -4.30 14.09
N LYS A 18 10.81 -3.94 15.27
CA LYS A 18 10.74 -2.55 15.71
C LYS A 18 12.12 -1.92 15.79
N GLN A 19 13.14 -2.65 16.25
CA GLN A 19 14.53 -2.17 16.27
C GLN A 19 15.06 -1.90 14.86
N LEU A 20 14.85 -2.82 13.91
CA LEU A 20 15.26 -2.63 12.52
C LEU A 20 14.63 -1.37 11.92
N LEU A 21 13.32 -1.18 12.12
CA LEU A 21 12.57 -0.06 11.55
C LEU A 21 12.89 1.32 12.18
N GLN A 22 13.75 1.40 13.21
CA GLN A 22 14.06 2.68 13.87
C GLN A 22 14.77 3.68 12.95
N ASP A 23 15.40 3.21 11.88
CA ASP A 23 16.05 4.08 10.89
C ASP A 23 15.04 4.84 9.99
N GLY A 24 13.74 4.47 10.05
CA GLY A 24 12.68 5.05 9.24
C GLY A 24 12.72 4.63 7.77
N ALA A 25 13.60 3.72 7.37
CA ALA A 25 13.68 3.21 6.00
C ALA A 25 12.61 2.15 5.72
N ILE A 26 12.38 1.89 4.44
CA ILE A 26 11.49 0.82 3.99
C ILE A 26 12.28 -0.49 3.97
N HIS A 27 11.82 -1.46 4.76
CA HIS A 27 12.41 -2.80 4.83
C HIS A 27 11.47 -3.87 4.28
N GLY A 28 12.05 -4.85 3.59
CA GLY A 28 11.34 -6.00 3.05
C GLY A 28 11.22 -7.16 4.06
N ILE A 29 10.30 -8.08 3.81
CA ILE A 29 10.05 -9.23 4.71
C ILE A 29 11.26 -10.17 4.88
N GLU A 30 12.04 -10.38 3.83
CA GLU A 30 13.23 -11.25 3.88
C GLU A 30 14.37 -10.62 4.67
N GLU A 31 14.51 -9.29 4.61
CA GLU A 31 15.46 -8.54 5.41
C GLU A 31 15.07 -8.56 6.89
N MET A 32 13.78 -8.34 7.19
CA MET A 32 13.24 -8.46 8.54
C MET A 32 13.47 -9.85 9.12
N ARG A 33 13.20 -10.91 8.34
CA ARG A 33 13.48 -12.29 8.76
C ARG A 33 14.96 -12.48 9.06
N SER A 34 15.83 -12.08 8.14
CA SER A 34 17.29 -12.19 8.30
C SER A 34 17.79 -11.39 9.50
N TYR A 35 17.16 -10.27 9.83
CA TYR A 35 17.50 -9.48 11.01
C TYR A 35 17.07 -10.20 12.29
N VAL A 36 15.83 -10.67 12.37
CA VAL A 36 15.31 -11.40 13.54
C VAL A 36 16.11 -12.68 13.78
N GLU A 37 16.41 -13.46 12.75
CA GLU A 37 17.21 -14.69 12.86
C GLU A 37 18.63 -14.47 13.40
N ARG A 38 19.22 -13.30 13.12
CA ARG A 38 20.55 -12.94 13.62
C ARG A 38 20.56 -12.47 15.07
N HIS A 39 19.45 -11.91 15.56
CA HIS A 39 19.40 -11.26 16.88
C HIS A 39 18.59 -12.06 17.91
N SER A 40 17.63 -12.85 17.48
CA SER A 40 16.85 -13.75 18.34
C SER A 40 17.56 -15.09 18.50
N SER A 41 17.78 -15.52 19.74
CA SER A 41 18.21 -16.88 20.04
C SER A 41 17.21 -17.96 19.61
N ASN A 42 15.95 -17.58 19.40
CA ASN A 42 14.86 -18.45 18.95
C ASN A 42 14.54 -18.27 17.44
N GLY A 43 15.29 -17.41 16.75
CA GLY A 43 14.97 -16.94 15.40
C GLY A 43 14.82 -18.07 14.37
N ALA A 44 15.65 -19.10 14.48
CA ALA A 44 15.62 -20.27 13.60
C ALA A 44 14.34 -21.12 13.72
N ASN A 45 13.57 -20.96 14.81
CA ASN A 45 12.33 -21.71 15.05
C ASN A 45 11.08 -20.96 14.56
N PHE A 46 11.24 -19.71 14.10
CA PHE A 46 10.11 -18.91 13.62
C PHE A 46 9.68 -19.32 12.22
N THR A 47 8.38 -19.51 12.03
CA THR A 47 7.82 -19.85 10.72
C THR A 47 7.43 -18.61 9.95
N THR A 48 7.32 -18.71 8.62
CA THR A 48 6.81 -17.63 7.76
C THR A 48 5.45 -17.10 8.21
N GLY A 49 4.58 -17.98 8.73
CA GLY A 49 3.27 -17.61 9.27
C GLY A 49 3.39 -16.73 10.53
N MET A 50 4.36 -17.02 11.41
CA MET A 50 4.62 -16.20 12.59
C MET A 50 5.11 -14.79 12.23
N TYR A 51 6.02 -14.67 11.26
CA TYR A 51 6.46 -13.37 10.74
C TYR A 51 5.30 -12.58 10.16
N THR A 52 4.51 -13.20 9.29
CA THR A 52 3.36 -12.55 8.65
C THR A 52 2.35 -12.08 9.70
N GLY A 53 2.03 -12.93 10.68
CA GLY A 53 1.13 -12.59 11.78
C GLY A 53 1.66 -11.44 12.64
N ALA A 54 2.93 -11.51 13.03
CA ALA A 54 3.58 -10.50 13.87
C ALA A 54 3.68 -9.13 13.19
N ILE A 55 4.04 -9.09 11.90
CA ILE A 55 4.13 -7.86 11.10
C ILE A 55 2.73 -7.27 10.88
N ARG A 56 1.74 -8.10 10.54
CA ARG A 56 0.36 -7.63 10.37
C ARG A 56 -0.20 -7.06 11.66
N ASP A 57 0.04 -7.72 12.79
CA ASP A 57 -0.33 -7.25 14.12
C ASP A 57 0.36 -5.93 14.46
N LEU A 58 1.67 -5.81 14.18
CA LEU A 58 2.44 -4.59 14.36
C LEU A 58 1.82 -3.41 13.61
N VAL A 59 1.57 -3.55 12.31
CA VAL A 59 0.98 -2.47 11.50
C VAL A 59 -0.41 -2.11 12.02
N ARG A 60 -1.28 -3.11 12.22
CA ARG A 60 -2.69 -2.89 12.60
C ARG A 60 -2.86 -2.26 13.98
N ASN A 61 -2.05 -2.67 14.96
CA ASN A 61 -2.23 -2.29 16.36
C ASN A 61 -1.25 -1.20 16.82
N SER A 62 -0.56 -0.54 15.89
CA SER A 62 0.41 0.51 16.19
C SER A 62 -0.16 1.92 16.32
N GLY A 63 -1.46 2.11 16.13
CA GLY A 63 -2.04 3.46 16.09
C GLY A 63 -1.49 4.33 14.94
N GLY A 64 -1.01 3.70 13.86
CA GLY A 64 -0.50 4.39 12.67
C GLY A 64 1.00 4.67 12.67
N HIS A 65 1.75 4.21 13.68
CA HIS A 65 3.20 4.38 13.75
C HIS A 65 3.99 3.46 12.81
N TYR A 66 3.39 2.39 12.29
CA TYR A 66 4.00 1.54 11.28
C TYR A 66 3.08 1.43 10.06
N ALA A 67 3.66 1.52 8.86
CA ALA A 67 2.94 1.50 7.61
C ALA A 67 3.53 0.49 6.61
N ASN A 68 2.71 0.10 5.64
CA ASN A 68 3.09 -0.71 4.48
C ASN A 68 2.91 0.14 3.22
N PRO A 69 3.86 1.04 2.92
CA PRO A 69 3.71 2.02 1.83
C PRO A 69 3.76 1.38 0.43
N VAL A 70 4.41 0.23 0.30
CA VAL A 70 4.54 -0.53 -0.95
C VAL A 70 4.39 -2.00 -0.66
N ARG A 71 3.78 -2.77 -1.57
CA ARG A 71 3.50 -4.19 -1.36
C ARG A 71 4.74 -4.96 -0.86
N GLY A 72 4.70 -5.36 0.41
CA GLY A 72 5.74 -6.18 1.04
C GLY A 72 6.89 -5.39 1.69
N GLY A 73 6.82 -4.06 1.67
CA GLY A 73 7.74 -3.16 2.35
C GLY A 73 7.06 -2.47 3.54
N TYR A 74 7.79 -2.30 4.64
CA TYR A 74 7.27 -1.71 5.87
C TYR A 74 8.26 -0.69 6.45
N GLN A 75 7.74 0.32 7.13
CA GLN A 75 8.54 1.39 7.72
C GLN A 75 7.93 1.91 9.02
N LEU A 76 8.75 2.51 9.88
CA LEU A 76 8.30 3.39 10.95
C LEU A 76 7.89 4.75 10.37
N VAL A 77 6.75 5.29 10.80
CA VAL A 77 6.26 6.61 10.37
C VAL A 77 6.44 7.59 11.54
N GLN A 78 7.09 8.73 11.25
CA GLN A 78 7.37 9.76 12.28
C GLN A 78 6.08 10.39 12.84
N GLU A 79 5.10 10.61 11.98
CA GLU A 79 3.77 11.08 12.36
C GLU A 79 2.75 9.96 12.16
N PRO A 80 2.06 9.48 13.21
CA PRO A 80 1.13 8.37 13.08
C PRO A 80 0.00 8.68 12.10
N ILE A 81 -0.28 7.73 11.21
CA ILE A 81 -1.40 7.82 10.27
C ILE A 81 -2.69 7.51 11.04
N VAL A 82 -3.30 8.53 11.66
CA VAL A 82 -4.49 8.39 12.54
C VAL A 82 -5.81 8.26 11.75
N LYS A 83 -5.81 8.53 10.44
CA LYS A 83 -7.03 8.57 9.64
C LYS A 83 -7.53 7.17 9.25
N SER A 84 -8.84 7.01 9.13
CA SER A 84 -9.47 5.76 8.70
C SER A 84 -9.11 5.44 7.25
N ALA A 85 -8.06 4.62 7.08
CA ALA A 85 -7.47 4.28 5.78
C ALA A 85 -8.48 3.78 4.72
N GLY A 86 -9.58 3.14 5.15
CA GLY A 86 -10.59 2.61 4.23
C GLY A 86 -11.39 3.67 3.47
N SER A 87 -11.87 4.72 4.15
CA SER A 87 -12.65 5.78 3.52
C SER A 87 -11.77 6.73 2.70
N GLU A 88 -10.53 6.97 3.16
CA GLU A 88 -9.58 7.86 2.47
C GLU A 88 -9.03 7.21 1.19
N LEU A 89 -8.72 5.91 1.19
CA LEU A 89 -8.31 5.20 -0.03
C LEU A 89 -9.41 5.25 -1.10
N ARG A 90 -10.65 4.90 -0.72
CA ARG A 90 -11.78 4.92 -1.65
C ARG A 90 -11.98 6.31 -2.24
N GLN A 91 -12.04 7.34 -1.40
CA GLN A 91 -12.24 8.71 -1.85
C GLN A 91 -11.09 9.20 -2.74
N ASN A 92 -9.83 8.88 -2.40
CA ASN A 92 -8.66 9.26 -3.18
C ASN A 92 -8.67 8.60 -4.57
N VAL A 93 -8.97 7.29 -4.63
CA VAL A 93 -9.07 6.56 -5.90
C VAL A 93 -10.18 7.15 -6.77
N LEU A 94 -11.38 7.37 -6.22
CA LEU A 94 -12.50 7.97 -6.95
C LEU A 94 -12.14 9.37 -7.48
N THR A 95 -11.50 10.20 -6.66
CA THR A 95 -11.04 11.54 -7.06
C THR A 95 -10.06 11.49 -8.22
N VAL A 96 -9.10 10.56 -8.20
CA VAL A 96 -8.13 10.39 -9.31
C VAL A 96 -8.83 9.94 -10.59
N ILE A 97 -9.79 9.01 -10.49
CA ILE A 97 -10.54 8.53 -11.66
C ILE A 97 -11.38 9.65 -12.27
N ASP A 98 -12.10 10.41 -11.44
CA ASP A 98 -12.96 11.51 -11.87
C ASP A 98 -12.11 12.59 -12.59
N ASN A 99 -11.00 13.02 -11.98
CA ASN A 99 -10.07 13.99 -12.59
C ASN A 99 -9.46 13.49 -13.91
N THR A 100 -9.15 12.20 -14.00
CA THR A 100 -8.62 11.58 -15.23
C THR A 100 -9.66 11.60 -16.34
N CYS A 101 -10.91 11.25 -16.04
CA CYS A 101 -12.01 11.29 -16.99
C CYS A 101 -12.26 12.70 -17.53
N GLU A 102 -12.23 13.71 -16.65
CA GLU A 102 -12.35 15.12 -17.05
C GLU A 102 -11.21 15.54 -17.96
N SER A 103 -9.97 15.26 -17.57
CA SER A 103 -8.78 15.62 -18.35
C SER A 103 -8.77 14.96 -19.74
N LEU A 104 -9.18 13.70 -19.85
CA LEU A 104 -9.29 13.00 -21.13
C LEU A 104 -10.42 13.58 -22.00
N THR A 105 -11.55 13.95 -21.39
CA THR A 105 -12.67 14.59 -22.10
C THR A 105 -12.25 15.93 -22.68
N GLU A 106 -11.55 16.76 -21.90
CA GLU A 106 -11.03 18.05 -22.35
C GLU A 106 -10.02 17.88 -23.48
N ALA A 107 -9.07 16.95 -23.34
CA ALA A 107 -8.08 16.65 -24.39
C ALA A 107 -8.71 16.17 -25.71
N CYS A 108 -9.88 15.53 -25.65
CA CYS A 108 -10.64 15.09 -26.81
C CYS A 108 -11.70 16.10 -27.28
N THR A 109 -11.82 17.26 -26.63
CA THR A 109 -12.69 18.37 -27.08
C THR A 109 -11.96 19.15 -28.17
N ILE A 110 -11.79 18.50 -29.32
CA ILE A 110 -11.10 19.06 -30.49
C ILE A 110 -12.07 19.29 -31.63
N ASN A 111 -11.77 20.29 -32.47
CA ASN A 111 -12.52 20.49 -33.71
C ASN A 111 -12.23 19.32 -34.66
N ILE A 112 -13.26 18.51 -34.93
CA ILE A 112 -13.15 17.33 -35.80
C ILE A 112 -12.84 17.66 -37.27
N ILE A 113 -13.01 18.92 -37.67
CA ILE A 113 -12.71 19.39 -39.03
C ILE A 113 -11.20 19.37 -39.24
N GLY A 114 -10.73 18.42 -40.06
CA GLY A 114 -9.32 18.29 -40.44
C GLY A 114 -8.59 17.10 -39.81
N LEU A 115 -9.25 16.32 -38.94
CA LEU A 115 -8.67 15.10 -38.39
C LEU A 115 -8.60 13.99 -39.44
N SER A 116 -7.49 13.26 -39.44
CA SER A 116 -7.34 12.00 -40.15
C SER A 116 -8.19 10.90 -39.49
N GLN A 117 -8.43 9.82 -40.24
CA GLN A 117 -9.11 8.63 -39.71
C GLN A 117 -8.36 7.99 -38.53
N ALA A 118 -7.04 8.09 -38.53
CA ALA A 118 -6.21 7.59 -37.43
C ALA A 118 -6.45 8.39 -36.14
N GLU A 119 -6.54 9.72 -36.24
CA GLU A 119 -6.81 10.60 -35.09
C GLU A 119 -8.23 10.43 -34.55
N LEU A 120 -9.22 10.26 -35.43
CA LEU A 120 -10.59 9.90 -35.04
C LEU A 120 -10.65 8.56 -34.30
N ALA A 121 -9.87 7.57 -34.74
CA ALA A 121 -9.78 6.27 -34.06
C ALA A 121 -9.16 6.40 -32.66
N VAL A 122 -8.21 7.31 -32.45
CA VAL A 122 -7.67 7.62 -31.11
C VAL A 122 -8.76 8.23 -30.23
N ALA A 123 -9.50 9.23 -30.73
CA ALA A 123 -10.59 9.86 -29.98
C ALA A 123 -11.67 8.84 -29.55
N ASN A 124 -12.04 7.92 -30.43
CA ASN A 124 -12.99 6.84 -30.11
C ASN A 124 -12.44 5.91 -29.00
N LYS A 125 -11.17 5.51 -29.07
CA LYS A 125 -10.55 4.70 -28.01
C LYS A 125 -10.50 5.41 -26.66
N VAL A 126 -10.28 6.72 -26.65
CA VAL A 126 -10.33 7.52 -25.42
C VAL A 126 -11.74 7.56 -24.84
N ALA A 127 -12.76 7.70 -25.69
CA ALA A 127 -14.16 7.64 -25.25
C ALA A 127 -14.50 6.28 -24.61
N ASP A 128 -14.05 5.17 -25.22
CA ASP A 128 -14.22 3.81 -24.65
C ASP A 128 -13.52 3.68 -23.29
N LEU A 129 -12.30 4.23 -23.15
CA LEU A 129 -11.55 4.22 -21.89
C LEU A 129 -12.27 5.01 -20.79
N ILE A 130 -12.81 6.19 -21.12
CA ILE A 130 -13.60 6.99 -20.16
C ILE A 130 -14.82 6.20 -19.69
N ALA A 131 -15.53 5.52 -20.60
CA ALA A 131 -16.69 4.70 -20.24
C ALA A 131 -16.31 3.56 -19.29
N TYR A 132 -15.20 2.87 -19.57
CA TYR A 132 -14.68 1.82 -18.70
C TYR A 132 -14.31 2.33 -17.30
N LEU A 133 -13.58 3.45 -17.21
CA LEU A 133 -13.17 4.05 -15.95
C LEU A 133 -14.38 4.48 -15.09
N LYS A 134 -15.42 5.05 -15.72
CA LYS A 134 -16.66 5.41 -15.03
C LYS A 134 -17.39 4.20 -14.46
N SER A 135 -17.50 3.11 -15.23
CA SER A 135 -18.11 1.86 -14.75
C SER A 135 -17.37 1.31 -13.53
N ALA A 136 -16.04 1.26 -13.59
CA ALA A 136 -15.22 0.81 -12.47
C ALA A 136 -15.37 1.72 -11.23
N ALA A 137 -15.49 3.04 -11.43
CA ALA A 137 -15.74 3.97 -10.33
C ALA A 137 -17.10 3.73 -9.66
N ASP A 138 -18.13 3.39 -10.43
CA ASP A 138 -19.46 3.11 -9.89
C ASP A 138 -19.49 1.80 -9.08
N GLU A 139 -18.74 0.77 -9.51
CA GLU A 139 -18.53 -0.45 -8.72
C GLU A 139 -17.89 -0.13 -7.36
N ILE A 140 -16.81 0.67 -7.36
CA ILE A 140 -16.10 1.10 -6.13
C ILE A 140 -17.01 1.92 -5.20
N ARG A 141 -17.98 2.68 -5.74
CA ARG A 141 -18.96 3.46 -4.95
C ARG A 141 -20.01 2.59 -4.27
N GLN A 142 -20.32 1.40 -4.82
CA GLN A 142 -21.38 0.51 -4.34
C GLN A 142 -20.91 -0.55 -3.34
N GLU A 143 -19.60 -0.81 -3.25
CA GLU A 143 -18.98 -1.60 -2.16
C GLU A 143 -18.92 -0.85 -0.84
#